data_AF-A0A0W0G7P3-F1
#
_entry.id   AF-A0A0W0G7P3-F1
#
_cell.length_a   1.000
_cell.length_b   1.000
_cell.length_c   1.000
_cell.angle_alpha   90.00
_cell.angle_beta   90.00
_cell.angle_gamma   90.00
#
_symmetry.space_group_name_H-M   'P 1'
#
loop_
_entity.id
_entity.type
_entity.pdbx_description
1 polymer ?
#
loop_
_entity_poly.entity_id
_entity_poly.type
_entity_poly.pdbx_seq_one_letter_code
_entity_poly.pdbx_strand_id
1 'polypeptide(L)'
;MSNYARFLRQLHQTESSLPILTIQAALAHHLANVQPLPTSLVATAITSKLFSHPFTLPTLQALQTAFRHALHLKYALVDNTRFAGLGIFAPSVESRLNEWVGDVMKGLQGGHAVMRLAAGTGVLLGLEDMQEEKKLEVYCRGKLEDEVVIALAEAMDLYKYEADAAGTVEWEKEFQRDDTEGNLYPRIVFTAFISIATPCITQKAWGVTFLEEPHALALAKTKIFFNSIASLSKLQSLVLTLILESRSMDGVSVAASSLSDLRWVCARVEGNMWKMVSDSSSTEAWQVLKTLLFSCVMITEAALSASLYIPPNTYASSDLGSMPATLALCTLEMLDHLSFVVHQFGGVTSMGTPSEDGSAGGVFKEMRRTFYLALDILASGASDPPEAFVKNLCGRVLVGSSGSTAGMHFHLCLISV
;
A
#
# COMPACT_ATOMS: atom_id res chain seq x y z
N MET A 1 -2.55 14.96 43.36
CA MET A 1 -1.98 14.16 42.25
C MET A 1 -2.80 14.44 41.01
N SER A 2 -2.20 15.06 39.98
CA SER A 2 -2.91 15.49 38.77
C SER A 2 -3.61 14.30 38.08
N ASN A 3 -4.78 14.52 37.48
CA ASN A 3 -5.51 13.50 36.70
C ASN A 3 -4.61 12.82 35.66
N TYR A 4 -3.64 13.57 35.12
CA TYR A 4 -2.59 13.09 34.23
C TYR A 4 -1.70 11.99 34.83
N ALA A 5 -1.24 12.14 36.07
CA ALA A 5 -0.39 11.13 36.71
C ALA A 5 -1.15 9.81 36.98
N ARG A 6 -2.46 9.89 37.27
CA ARG A 6 -3.31 8.70 37.41
C ARG A 6 -3.49 8.01 36.05
N PHE A 7 -3.69 8.78 34.99
CA PHE A 7 -3.79 8.25 33.63
C PHE A 7 -2.50 7.56 33.16
N LEU A 8 -1.32 8.18 33.36
CA LEU A 8 -0.04 7.55 33.04
C LEU A 8 0.17 6.22 33.76
N ARG A 9 -0.24 6.15 35.03
CA ARG A 9 -0.17 4.88 35.79
C ARG A 9 -1.04 3.79 35.18
N GLN A 10 -2.20 4.15 34.62
CA GLN A 10 -3.08 3.20 33.94
C GLN A 10 -2.47 2.71 32.62
N LEU A 11 -1.81 3.57 31.86
CA LEU A 11 -1.10 3.16 30.64
C LEU A 11 0.05 2.17 30.91
N HIS A 12 0.64 2.18 32.11
CA HIS A 12 1.70 1.23 32.47
C HIS A 12 1.16 -0.11 32.98
N GLN A 13 -0.15 -0.23 33.24
CA GLN A 13 -0.78 -1.47 33.68
C GLN A 13 -1.11 -2.37 32.48
N THR A 14 -1.00 -3.68 32.66
CA THR A 14 -1.37 -4.67 31.64
C THR A 14 -2.89 -4.83 31.56
N GLU A 15 -3.58 -4.70 32.69
CA GLU A 15 -5.04 -4.77 32.78
C GLU A 15 -5.57 -3.47 33.38
N SER A 16 -6.51 -2.83 32.69
CA SER A 16 -7.20 -1.65 33.21
C SER A 16 -8.55 -2.03 33.80
N SER A 17 -8.87 -1.52 34.98
CA SER A 17 -10.23 -1.59 35.54
C SER A 17 -11.24 -0.68 34.81
N LEU A 18 -10.76 0.19 33.90
CA LEU A 18 -11.58 1.12 33.15
C LEU A 18 -11.93 0.57 31.76
N PRO A 19 -13.12 0.92 31.21
CA PRO A 19 -13.47 0.61 29.84
C PRO A 19 -12.50 1.25 28.84
N ILE A 20 -12.20 0.54 27.75
CA ILE A 20 -11.29 0.99 26.69
C ILE A 20 -11.70 2.35 26.10
N LEU A 21 -13.01 2.61 25.97
CA LEU A 21 -13.55 3.88 25.47
C LEU A 21 -13.21 5.07 26.38
N THR A 22 -13.18 4.84 27.71
CA THR A 22 -12.79 5.87 28.67
C THR A 22 -11.32 6.21 28.53
N ILE A 23 -10.48 5.20 28.29
CA ILE A 23 -9.04 5.36 28.09
C ILE A 23 -8.76 6.07 26.77
N GLN A 24 -9.47 5.70 25.69
CA GLN A 24 -9.43 6.39 24.40
C GLN A 24 -9.78 7.88 24.54
N ALA A 25 -10.89 8.20 25.20
CA ALA A 25 -11.32 9.59 25.39
C ALA A 25 -10.32 10.39 26.26
N ALA A 26 -9.81 9.77 27.34
CA ALA A 26 -8.80 10.39 28.20
C ALA A 26 -7.49 10.63 27.45
N LEU A 27 -7.05 9.67 26.63
CA LEU A 27 -5.86 9.79 25.79
C LEU A 27 -6.01 10.94 24.79
N ALA A 28 -7.14 11.00 24.07
CA ALA A 28 -7.42 12.06 23.12
C ALA A 28 -7.40 13.46 23.78
N HIS A 29 -8.10 13.58 24.91
CA HIS A 29 -8.15 14.82 25.68
C HIS A 29 -6.77 15.25 26.18
N HIS A 30 -5.98 14.32 26.74
CA HIS A 30 -4.63 14.64 27.20
C HIS A 30 -3.73 15.01 26.03
N LEU A 31 -3.67 14.23 24.95
CA LEU A 31 -2.85 14.53 23.76
C LEU A 31 -3.11 15.92 23.16
N ALA A 32 -4.37 16.37 23.17
CA ALA A 32 -4.72 17.72 22.68
C ALA A 32 -4.26 18.84 23.64
N ASN A 33 -4.29 18.58 24.95
CA ASN A 33 -4.11 19.58 26.01
C ASN A 33 -2.73 19.58 26.69
N VAL A 34 -1.87 18.56 26.54
CA VAL A 34 -0.62 18.48 27.31
C VAL A 34 0.32 19.65 26.94
N GLN A 35 0.68 20.42 27.96
CA GLN A 35 1.93 21.18 28.05
C GLN A 35 2.75 20.53 29.18
N PRO A 36 3.99 20.04 28.96
CA PRO A 36 4.85 20.21 27.77
C PRO A 36 4.54 19.23 26.61
N LEU A 37 5.27 19.38 25.49
CA LEU A 37 5.13 18.71 24.18
C LEU A 37 4.53 17.28 24.23
N PRO A 38 3.61 16.91 23.30
CA PRO A 38 2.89 15.63 23.32
C PRO A 38 3.80 14.40 23.18
N THR A 39 5.03 14.59 22.71
CA THR A 39 6.05 13.56 22.45
C THR A 39 6.15 12.51 23.55
N SER A 40 6.27 12.93 24.81
CA SER A 40 6.44 11.99 25.94
C SER A 40 5.20 11.13 26.20
N LEU A 41 4.01 11.72 26.04
CA LEU A 41 2.75 11.00 26.19
C LEU A 41 2.53 10.02 25.05
N VAL A 42 2.84 10.43 23.82
CA VAL A 42 2.77 9.55 22.64
C VAL A 42 3.71 8.35 22.82
N ALA A 43 4.96 8.60 23.21
CA ALA A 43 5.93 7.53 23.49
C ALA A 43 5.44 6.58 24.58
N THR A 44 4.78 7.10 25.62
CA THR A 44 4.18 6.28 26.68
C THR A 44 2.99 5.47 26.16
N ALA A 45 2.14 6.06 25.32
CA ALA A 45 0.95 5.41 24.78
C ALA A 45 1.31 4.25 23.85
N ILE A 46 2.31 4.41 22.99
CA ILE A 46 2.72 3.34 22.05
C ILE A 46 3.57 2.24 22.69
N THR A 47 4.20 2.51 23.84
CA THR A 47 4.94 1.51 24.64
C THR A 47 4.08 0.88 25.74
N SER A 48 2.82 1.31 25.85
CA SER A 48 1.88 0.86 26.86
C SER A 48 1.56 -0.63 26.72
N LYS A 49 1.71 -1.36 27.83
CA LYS A 49 1.35 -2.79 27.91
C LYS A 49 -0.15 -3.04 27.74
N LEU A 50 -0.97 -2.04 28.02
CA LEU A 50 -2.42 -2.09 27.87
C LEU A 50 -2.83 -2.33 26.41
N PHE A 51 -2.09 -1.74 25.47
CA PHE A 51 -2.39 -1.85 24.04
C PHE A 51 -1.56 -2.93 23.34
N SER A 52 -0.37 -3.27 23.87
CA SER A 52 0.55 -4.19 23.19
C SER A 52 0.31 -5.67 23.44
N HIS A 53 -0.34 -6.06 24.55
CA HIS A 53 -0.53 -7.48 24.87
C HIS A 53 -1.92 -7.79 25.47
N PRO A 54 -2.76 -8.59 24.78
CA PRO A 54 -2.66 -9.03 23.37
C PRO A 54 -3.02 -7.91 22.39
N PHE A 55 -2.45 -7.93 21.18
CA PHE A 55 -2.94 -7.10 20.08
C PHE A 55 -4.33 -7.56 19.68
N THR A 56 -5.33 -6.73 19.96
CA THR A 56 -6.71 -6.98 19.55
C THR A 56 -7.17 -5.83 18.66
N LEU A 57 -8.07 -6.13 17.72
CA LEU A 57 -8.62 -5.09 16.85
C LEU A 57 -9.26 -3.93 17.66
N PRO A 58 -10.06 -4.18 18.71
CA PRO A 58 -10.66 -3.09 19.49
C PRO A 58 -9.64 -2.20 20.18
N THR A 59 -8.52 -2.74 20.67
CA THR A 59 -7.48 -1.94 21.35
C THR A 59 -6.72 -1.06 20.37
N LEU A 60 -6.40 -1.58 19.18
CA LEU A 60 -5.73 -0.81 18.13
C LEU A 60 -6.65 0.25 17.52
N GLN A 61 -7.92 -0.07 17.29
CA GLN A 61 -8.93 0.90 16.86
C GLN A 61 -9.12 2.00 17.90
N ALA A 62 -9.19 1.66 19.18
CA ALA A 62 -9.30 2.65 20.25
C ALA A 62 -8.10 3.61 20.27
N LEU A 63 -6.88 3.09 20.06
CA LEU A 63 -5.69 3.92 19.95
C LEU A 63 -5.77 4.84 18.71
N GLN A 64 -6.06 4.28 17.54
CA GLN A 64 -6.21 5.03 16.29
C GLN A 64 -7.24 6.16 16.43
N THR A 65 -8.43 5.85 16.98
CA THR A 65 -9.49 6.83 17.19
C THR A 65 -9.09 7.88 18.23
N ALA A 66 -8.33 7.51 19.27
CA ALA A 66 -7.82 8.49 20.24
C ALA A 66 -6.92 9.53 19.58
N PHE A 67 -6.00 9.12 18.70
CA PHE A 67 -5.12 10.03 17.97
C PHE A 67 -5.88 10.88 16.94
N ARG A 68 -6.84 10.29 16.22
CA ARG A 68 -7.75 11.02 15.33
C ARG A 68 -8.49 12.12 16.09
N HIS A 69 -9.15 11.77 17.19
CA HIS A 69 -9.89 12.72 18.03
C HIS A 69 -8.97 13.76 18.69
N ALA A 70 -7.76 13.39 19.08
CA ALA A 70 -6.79 14.33 19.65
C ALA A 70 -6.47 15.48 18.70
N LEU A 71 -6.30 15.18 17.40
CA LEU A 71 -6.06 16.19 16.38
C LEU A 71 -7.26 17.14 16.24
N HIS A 72 -8.48 16.61 16.16
CA HIS A 72 -9.71 17.40 16.11
C HIS A 72 -9.86 18.32 17.32
N LEU A 73 -9.64 17.78 18.52
CA LEU A 73 -9.64 18.58 19.76
C LEU A 73 -8.53 19.64 19.75
N LYS A 74 -7.33 19.30 19.25
CA LYS A 74 -6.22 20.23 19.14
C LYS A 74 -6.55 21.37 18.20
N TYR A 75 -7.13 21.08 17.03
CA TYR A 75 -7.60 22.08 16.08
C TYR A 75 -8.63 23.01 16.74
N ALA A 76 -9.65 22.47 17.40
CA ALA A 76 -10.66 23.27 18.09
C ALA A 76 -10.05 24.21 19.15
N LEU A 77 -9.07 23.75 19.93
CA LEU A 77 -8.36 24.58 20.91
C LEU A 77 -7.56 25.71 20.23
N VAL A 78 -6.83 25.36 19.17
CA VAL A 78 -5.97 26.30 18.43
C VAL A 78 -6.81 27.34 17.68
N ASP A 79 -7.94 26.95 17.11
CA ASP A 79 -8.87 27.84 16.41
C ASP A 79 -9.61 28.76 17.39
N ASN A 80 -10.12 28.23 18.50
CA ASN A 80 -10.77 29.05 19.55
C ASN A 80 -9.84 30.13 20.12
N THR A 81 -8.55 29.83 20.28
CA THR A 81 -7.56 30.82 20.75
C THR A 81 -7.25 31.93 19.73
N ARG A 82 -7.52 31.70 18.44
CA ARG A 82 -7.40 32.73 17.39
C ARG A 82 -8.44 33.84 17.59
N PHE A 83 -9.65 33.46 17.98
CA PHE A 83 -10.75 34.40 18.26
C PHE A 83 -10.63 35.07 19.64
N ALA A 84 -9.83 34.51 20.54
CA ALA A 84 -9.60 35.04 21.90
C ALA A 84 -8.60 36.21 21.99
N GLY A 85 -8.15 36.78 20.85
CA GLY A 85 -7.44 38.06 20.84
C GLY A 85 -5.91 38.00 21.06
N LEU A 86 -5.28 36.82 20.94
CA LEU A 86 -3.83 36.73 20.81
C LEU A 86 -3.44 37.42 19.49
N GLY A 87 -2.73 38.55 19.59
CA GLY A 87 -2.61 39.56 18.53
C GLY A 87 -2.10 39.08 17.17
N ILE A 88 -1.99 40.05 16.24
CA ILE A 88 -1.67 39.88 14.80
C ILE A 88 -0.39 39.05 14.52
N PHE A 89 0.44 38.81 15.53
CA PHE A 89 1.69 38.03 15.46
C PHE A 89 1.59 36.59 15.99
N ALA A 90 0.40 36.09 16.34
CA ALA A 90 0.24 34.70 16.74
C ALA A 90 0.47 33.75 15.55
N PRO A 91 1.16 32.61 15.74
CA PRO A 91 1.35 31.62 14.69
C PRO A 91 0.00 31.10 14.18
N SER A 92 -0.07 30.85 12.87
CA SER A 92 -1.28 30.35 12.22
C SER A 92 -1.75 29.03 12.84
N VAL A 93 -3.04 28.72 12.66
CA VAL A 93 -3.61 27.43 13.10
C VAL A 93 -2.84 26.27 12.47
N GLU A 94 -2.51 26.39 11.19
CA GLU A 94 -1.68 25.44 10.44
C GLU A 94 -0.29 25.28 11.05
N SER A 95 0.39 26.37 11.39
CA SER A 95 1.75 26.32 11.97
C SER A 95 1.75 25.58 13.30
N ARG A 96 0.78 25.89 14.18
CA ARG A 96 0.63 25.23 15.49
C ARG A 96 0.21 23.76 15.37
N LEU A 97 -0.61 23.42 14.37
CA LEU A 97 -0.94 22.03 14.09
C LEU A 97 0.27 21.26 13.51
N ASN A 98 1.03 21.87 12.60
CA ASN A 98 2.27 21.28 12.08
C ASN A 98 3.28 20.99 13.19
N GLU A 99 3.46 21.92 14.13
CA GLU A 99 4.29 21.71 15.30
C GLU A 99 3.80 20.52 16.14
N TRP A 100 2.49 20.49 16.45
CA TRP A 100 1.89 19.39 17.21
C TRP A 100 2.04 18.03 16.50
N VAL A 101 1.77 17.96 15.19
CA VAL A 101 1.97 16.73 14.39
C VAL A 101 3.45 16.33 14.40
N GLY A 102 4.37 17.30 14.26
CA GLY A 102 5.81 17.09 14.37
C GLY A 102 6.22 16.46 15.70
N ASP A 103 5.66 16.93 16.80
CA ASP A 103 5.96 16.42 18.13
C ASP A 103 5.32 15.06 18.41
N VAL A 104 4.14 14.81 17.84
CA VAL A 104 3.52 13.48 17.84
C VAL A 104 4.41 12.49 17.10
N MET A 105 4.88 12.83 15.88
CA MET A 105 5.79 11.97 15.11
C MET A 105 7.07 11.64 15.87
N LYS A 106 7.70 12.62 16.53
CA LYS A 106 8.87 12.36 17.40
C LYS A 106 8.54 11.36 18.51
N GLY A 107 7.32 11.38 19.03
CA GLY A 107 6.87 10.47 20.07
C GLY A 107 6.59 9.06 19.54
N LEU A 108 6.27 8.92 18.26
CA LEU A 108 6.09 7.62 17.60
C LEU A 108 7.41 6.85 17.45
N GLN A 109 8.53 7.56 17.31
CA GLN A 109 9.84 6.96 17.07
C GLN A 109 10.25 5.98 18.16
N GLY A 110 10.75 4.80 17.76
CA GLY A 110 11.22 3.75 18.66
C GLY A 110 10.12 2.91 19.33
N GLY A 111 8.83 3.15 19.01
CA GLY A 111 7.72 2.32 19.46
C GLY A 111 7.56 1.03 18.64
N HIS A 112 6.75 0.10 19.16
CA HIS A 112 6.40 -1.14 18.44
C HIS A 112 5.71 -0.81 17.10
N ALA A 113 6.12 -1.44 16.00
CA ALA A 113 5.66 -1.14 14.64
C ALA A 113 4.13 -1.07 14.51
N VAL A 114 3.42 -2.10 15.01
CA VAL A 114 1.93 -2.15 15.02
C VAL A 114 1.29 -0.96 15.77
N MET A 115 1.91 -0.50 16.86
CA MET A 115 1.40 0.62 17.67
C MET A 115 1.65 1.97 17.00
N ARG A 116 2.82 2.13 16.37
CA ARG A 116 3.16 3.30 15.56
C ARG A 116 2.23 3.43 14.36
N LEU A 117 1.98 2.30 13.69
CA LEU A 117 1.00 2.20 12.61
C LEU A 117 -0.40 2.62 13.10
N ALA A 118 -0.84 2.06 14.24
CA ALA A 118 -2.13 2.40 14.84
C ALA A 118 -2.31 3.90 15.12
N ALA A 119 -1.34 4.50 15.82
CA ALA A 119 -1.38 5.91 16.19
C ALA A 119 -1.17 6.83 14.98
N GLY A 120 -0.21 6.54 14.11
CA GLY A 120 0.14 7.33 12.94
C GLY A 120 -1.00 7.42 11.93
N THR A 121 -1.65 6.30 11.62
CA THR A 121 -2.86 6.28 10.78
C THR A 121 -4.01 7.04 11.43
N GLY A 122 -4.16 6.98 12.75
CA GLY A 122 -5.15 7.79 13.48
C GLY A 122 -4.96 9.30 13.21
N VAL A 123 -3.71 9.78 13.24
CA VAL A 123 -3.40 11.17 12.91
C VAL A 123 -3.65 11.48 11.43
N LEU A 124 -3.25 10.61 10.50
CA LEU A 124 -3.50 10.80 9.07
C LEU A 124 -4.98 10.94 8.74
N LEU A 125 -5.82 10.08 9.32
CA LEU A 125 -7.27 10.16 9.12
C LEU A 125 -7.84 11.45 9.67
N GLY A 126 -7.34 11.91 10.82
CA GLY A 126 -7.74 13.22 11.32
C GLY A 126 -7.33 14.36 10.38
N LEU A 127 -6.16 14.27 9.75
CA LEU A 127 -5.72 15.27 8.77
C LEU A 127 -6.60 15.24 7.51
N GLU A 128 -7.00 14.05 7.06
CA GLU A 128 -7.94 13.87 5.95
C GLU A 128 -9.29 14.53 6.28
N ASP A 129 -9.85 14.27 7.46
CA ASP A 129 -11.09 14.92 7.91
C ASP A 129 -10.98 16.45 7.87
N MET A 130 -9.84 17.00 8.31
CA MET A 130 -9.59 18.44 8.29
C MET A 130 -9.42 19.00 6.87
N GLN A 131 -8.86 18.22 5.96
CA GLN A 131 -8.75 18.60 4.56
C GLN A 131 -10.12 18.63 3.89
N GLU A 132 -10.97 17.63 4.12
CA GLU A 132 -12.33 17.57 3.57
C GLU A 132 -13.25 18.65 4.17
N GLU A 133 -13.26 18.79 5.50
CA GLU A 133 -14.19 19.70 6.18
C GLU A 133 -13.74 21.17 6.17
N LYS A 134 -12.43 21.42 6.30
CA LYS A 134 -11.88 22.75 6.55
C LYS A 134 -10.94 23.24 5.46
N LYS A 135 -10.62 22.42 4.45
CA LYS A 135 -9.64 22.72 3.39
C LYS A 135 -8.28 23.13 3.95
N LEU A 136 -7.91 22.54 5.09
CA LEU A 136 -6.66 22.83 5.78
C LEU A 136 -5.54 21.95 5.22
N GLU A 137 -4.47 22.55 4.70
CA GLU A 137 -3.29 21.81 4.26
C GLU A 137 -2.20 21.82 5.34
N VAL A 138 -1.83 20.63 5.82
CA VAL A 138 -0.78 20.45 6.85
C VAL A 138 0.48 19.95 6.17
N TYR A 139 1.52 20.80 6.12
CA TYR A 139 2.79 20.51 5.46
C TYR A 139 3.49 19.24 5.96
N CYS A 140 3.34 18.90 7.26
CA CYS A 140 3.95 17.70 7.84
C CYS A 140 3.25 16.39 7.42
N ARG A 141 2.13 16.44 6.71
CA ARG A 141 1.39 15.25 6.25
C ARG A 141 2.29 14.25 5.53
N GLY A 142 3.17 14.72 4.64
CA GLY A 142 4.04 13.82 3.89
C GLY A 142 5.02 13.01 4.74
N LYS A 143 5.61 13.63 5.77
CA LYS A 143 6.53 12.92 6.68
C LYS A 143 5.79 11.90 7.54
N LEU A 144 4.54 12.18 7.89
CA LEU A 144 3.69 11.27 8.65
C LEU A 144 3.27 10.06 7.81
N GLU A 145 2.96 10.27 6.52
CA GLU A 145 2.71 9.19 5.56
C GLU A 145 3.94 8.27 5.45
N ASP A 146 5.15 8.84 5.33
CA ASP A 146 6.40 8.08 5.29
C ASP A 146 6.58 7.22 6.56
N GLU A 147 6.37 7.80 7.75
CA GLU A 147 6.45 7.05 9.02
C GLU A 147 5.42 5.93 9.10
N VAL A 148 4.19 6.15 8.62
CA VAL A 148 3.14 5.12 8.57
C VAL A 148 3.52 3.99 7.62
N VAL A 149 4.10 4.30 6.46
CA VAL A 149 4.61 3.30 5.51
C VAL A 149 5.77 2.51 6.12
N ILE A 150 6.70 3.16 6.84
CA ILE A 150 7.80 2.48 7.53
C ILE A 150 7.27 1.58 8.65
N ALA A 151 6.35 2.07 9.48
CA ALA A 151 5.74 1.29 10.54
C ALA A 151 4.94 0.10 10.00
N LEU A 152 4.29 0.28 8.84
CA LEU A 152 3.62 -0.80 8.11
C LEU A 152 4.63 -1.85 7.64
N ALA A 153 5.69 -1.44 6.95
CA ALA A 153 6.77 -2.30 6.49
C ALA A 153 7.39 -3.12 7.64
N GLU A 154 7.76 -2.47 8.75
CA GLU A 154 8.29 -3.16 9.92
C GLU A 154 7.28 -4.10 10.57
N ALA A 155 6.00 -3.70 10.65
CA ALA A 155 4.96 -4.57 11.17
C ALA A 155 4.84 -5.84 10.32
N MET A 156 5.06 -5.74 9.01
CA MET A 156 5.00 -6.86 8.08
C MET A 156 6.23 -7.76 8.17
N ASP A 157 7.41 -7.19 8.44
CA ASP A 157 8.62 -7.95 8.72
C ASP A 157 8.50 -8.79 10.00
N LEU A 158 7.76 -8.31 11.02
CA LEU A 158 7.46 -9.11 12.22
C LEU A 158 6.65 -10.39 11.91
N TYR A 159 5.96 -10.43 10.77
CA TYR A 159 5.16 -11.57 10.34
C TYR A 159 5.87 -12.44 9.29
N LYS A 160 7.13 -12.17 8.98
CA LYS A 160 7.90 -12.97 8.03
C LYS A 160 8.04 -14.40 8.60
N TYR A 161 7.60 -15.39 7.83
CA TYR A 161 7.65 -16.82 8.15
C TYR A 161 9.05 -17.20 8.65
N GLU A 162 9.13 -18.10 9.63
CA GLU A 162 10.39 -18.74 10.03
C GLU A 162 11.08 -19.25 8.75
N ALA A 163 12.24 -18.69 8.44
CA ALA A 163 13.03 -19.12 7.30
C ALA A 163 13.35 -20.62 7.47
N ASP A 164 13.22 -21.39 6.39
CA ASP A 164 13.70 -22.77 6.38
C ASP A 164 15.17 -22.81 6.85
N ALA A 165 15.58 -23.91 7.50
CA ALA A 165 16.89 -24.08 8.13
C ALA A 165 18.12 -23.83 7.22
N ALA A 166 17.90 -23.67 5.91
CA ALA A 166 18.92 -23.31 4.91
C ALA A 166 19.13 -21.79 4.73
N GLY A 167 18.32 -20.93 5.34
CA GLY A 167 18.48 -19.46 5.28
C GLY A 167 18.18 -18.82 3.91
N THR A 168 17.88 -19.62 2.88
CA THR A 168 17.38 -19.16 1.58
C THR A 168 15.86 -19.09 1.60
N VAL A 169 15.32 -17.93 1.97
CA VAL A 169 13.96 -17.58 1.56
C VAL A 169 14.03 -17.37 0.05
N GLU A 170 13.52 -18.34 -0.72
CA GLU A 170 13.16 -18.06 -2.11
C GLU A 170 12.09 -16.98 -2.05
N TRP A 171 12.52 -15.73 -2.16
CA TRP A 171 11.70 -14.52 -2.06
C TRP A 171 10.49 -14.58 -3.01
N GLU A 172 10.58 -15.34 -4.10
CA GLU A 172 9.48 -15.65 -5.03
C GLU A 172 8.32 -16.42 -4.37
N LYS A 173 8.60 -17.22 -3.32
CA LYS A 173 7.58 -17.90 -2.51
C LYS A 173 6.80 -16.95 -1.61
N GLU A 174 7.34 -15.78 -1.25
CA GLU A 174 6.58 -14.76 -0.51
C GLU A 174 5.41 -14.21 -1.33
N PHE A 175 5.52 -14.29 -2.66
CA PHE A 175 4.48 -13.89 -3.62
C PHE A 175 3.48 -15.01 -3.93
N GLN A 176 3.70 -16.23 -3.43
CA GLN A 176 2.74 -17.32 -3.57
C GLN A 176 1.61 -17.15 -2.55
N ARG A 177 0.37 -17.42 -2.99
CA ARG A 177 -0.79 -17.48 -2.11
C ARG A 177 -0.64 -18.72 -1.23
N ASP A 178 -0.63 -18.50 0.09
CA ASP A 178 -0.58 -19.57 1.08
C ASP A 178 -2.02 -19.88 1.52
N ASP A 179 -2.47 -21.08 1.16
CA ASP A 179 -3.82 -21.59 1.44
C ASP A 179 -3.95 -22.16 2.86
N THR A 180 -2.89 -22.13 3.68
CA THR A 180 -2.94 -22.65 5.05
C THR A 180 -3.68 -21.70 6.01
N GLU A 181 -4.79 -22.20 6.58
CA GLU A 181 -5.78 -21.49 7.41
C GLU A 181 -5.29 -21.03 8.82
N GLY A 182 -4.01 -21.22 9.15
CA GLY A 182 -3.51 -21.16 10.53
C GLY A 182 -3.22 -19.76 11.11
N ASN A 183 -3.19 -18.69 10.30
CA ASN A 183 -2.76 -17.35 10.74
C ASN A 183 -3.89 -16.29 10.60
N LEU A 184 -5.04 -16.58 11.21
CA LEU A 184 -6.27 -15.79 11.07
C LEU A 184 -6.25 -14.45 11.83
N TYR A 185 -5.52 -14.35 12.94
CA TYR A 185 -5.50 -13.17 13.81
C TYR A 185 -4.76 -11.95 13.23
N PRO A 186 -3.58 -12.09 12.59
CA PRO A 186 -2.92 -10.97 11.91
C PRO A 186 -3.71 -10.48 10.70
N ARG A 187 -4.33 -11.38 9.94
CA ARG A 187 -5.12 -11.04 8.74
C ARG A 187 -6.29 -10.12 9.08
N ILE A 188 -7.10 -10.46 10.08
CA ILE A 188 -8.30 -9.65 10.43
C ILE A 188 -7.92 -8.27 10.97
N VAL A 189 -6.92 -8.21 11.87
CA VAL A 189 -6.46 -6.94 12.46
C VAL A 189 -5.89 -6.02 11.38
N PHE A 190 -5.13 -6.59 10.45
CA PHE A 190 -4.45 -5.83 9.39
C PHE A 190 -5.41 -5.42 8.28
N THR A 191 -6.32 -6.30 7.84
CA THR A 191 -7.34 -5.98 6.84
C THR A 191 -8.35 -4.94 7.34
N ALA A 192 -8.75 -5.00 8.61
CA ALA A 192 -9.59 -3.96 9.21
C ALA A 192 -8.86 -2.62 9.35
N PHE A 193 -7.55 -2.64 9.60
CA PHE A 193 -6.74 -1.43 9.70
C PHE A 193 -6.55 -0.74 8.35
N ILE A 194 -6.38 -1.53 7.29
CA ILE A 194 -6.15 -1.00 5.95
C ILE A 194 -7.43 -0.58 5.28
N SER A 195 -8.55 -1.26 5.48
CA SER A 195 -9.84 -0.78 4.97
C SER A 195 -10.17 0.65 5.45
N ILE A 196 -9.50 1.14 6.51
CA ILE A 196 -9.58 2.51 7.00
C ILE A 196 -8.43 3.39 6.44
N ALA A 197 -7.23 2.85 6.22
CA ALA A 197 -6.05 3.59 5.73
C ALA A 197 -5.82 3.58 4.20
N THR A 198 -6.56 2.76 3.44
CA THR A 198 -6.38 2.56 1.98
C THR A 198 -6.37 3.88 1.20
N PRO A 199 -7.27 4.85 1.43
CA PRO A 199 -7.28 6.08 0.64
C PRO A 199 -5.99 6.89 0.79
N CYS A 200 -5.37 6.88 1.98
CA CYS A 200 -4.21 7.70 2.27
C CYS A 200 -2.88 7.07 1.82
N ILE A 201 -2.78 5.73 1.79
CA ILE A 201 -1.53 5.02 1.51
C ILE A 201 -1.34 4.74 0.01
N THR A 202 -2.42 4.41 -0.72
CA THR A 202 -2.31 3.98 -2.12
C THR A 202 -1.84 5.10 -3.05
N GLN A 203 -2.23 6.35 -2.79
CA GLN A 203 -1.93 7.47 -3.68
C GLN A 203 -0.44 7.87 -3.70
N LYS A 204 0.31 7.60 -2.62
CA LYS A 204 1.70 8.09 -2.47
C LYS A 204 2.76 7.01 -2.36
N ALA A 205 2.43 5.83 -1.82
CA ALA A 205 3.36 4.70 -1.82
C ALA A 205 3.74 4.25 -3.24
N TRP A 206 2.83 4.47 -4.20
CA TRP A 206 3.04 4.16 -5.62
C TRP A 206 3.11 5.41 -6.51
N GLY A 207 2.54 6.53 -6.07
CA GLY A 207 2.48 7.77 -6.83
C GLY A 207 3.64 8.73 -6.57
N VAL A 208 4.33 9.08 -7.65
CA VAL A 208 5.17 10.28 -7.82
C VAL A 208 6.56 10.28 -7.17
N THR A 209 6.77 9.77 -5.95
CA THR A 209 8.11 9.87 -5.29
C THR A 209 9.08 8.73 -5.64
N PHE A 210 8.57 7.57 -6.07
CA PHE A 210 9.42 6.41 -6.39
C PHE A 210 10.29 6.60 -7.65
N LEU A 211 9.96 7.53 -8.55
CA LEU A 211 10.54 7.59 -9.90
C LEU A 211 11.08 8.96 -10.34
N GLU A 212 11.24 9.93 -9.44
CA GLU A 212 12.11 11.08 -9.76
C GLU A 212 13.58 10.64 -9.68
N GLU A 213 14.36 11.02 -10.70
CA GLU A 213 15.64 10.38 -11.08
C GLU A 213 16.78 10.34 -10.04
N PRO A 214 16.79 11.09 -8.92
CA PRO A 214 17.73 10.79 -7.83
C PRO A 214 17.14 9.93 -6.69
N HIS A 215 15.82 9.78 -6.58
CA HIS A 215 15.16 9.17 -5.41
C HIS A 215 14.85 7.67 -5.59
N ALA A 216 14.58 7.19 -6.80
CA ALA A 216 14.34 5.76 -7.06
C ALA A 216 15.51 4.87 -6.60
N LEU A 217 16.74 5.31 -6.92
CA LEU A 217 17.97 4.63 -6.52
C LEU A 217 18.29 4.83 -5.03
N ALA A 218 17.82 5.92 -4.42
CA ALA A 218 17.94 6.16 -2.98
C ALA A 218 16.94 5.31 -2.18
N LEU A 219 15.73 5.06 -2.71
CA LEU A 219 14.74 4.17 -2.11
C LEU A 219 15.09 2.70 -2.32
N ALA A 220 15.67 2.34 -3.47
CA ALA A 220 16.29 1.03 -3.67
C ALA A 220 17.45 0.78 -2.68
N LYS A 221 18.16 1.84 -2.26
CA LYS A 221 19.17 1.77 -1.20
C LYS A 221 18.57 1.62 0.21
N THR A 222 17.32 2.05 0.44
CA THR A 222 16.63 1.72 1.70
C THR A 222 16.15 0.27 1.65
N LYS A 223 17.06 -0.66 1.99
CA LYS A 223 16.82 -2.11 2.07
C LYS A 223 15.51 -2.49 2.79
N ILE A 224 15.08 -1.67 3.74
CA ILE A 224 13.85 -1.86 4.52
C ILE A 224 12.62 -1.84 3.60
N PHE A 225 12.48 -0.82 2.74
CA PHE A 225 11.32 -0.73 1.86
C PHE A 225 11.26 -1.90 0.89
N PHE A 226 12.41 -2.24 0.29
CA PHE A 226 12.51 -3.32 -0.68
C PHE A 226 12.13 -4.69 -0.10
N ASN A 227 12.56 -4.97 1.14
CA ASN A 227 12.21 -6.21 1.85
C ASN A 227 10.71 -6.33 2.13
N SER A 228 9.98 -5.21 2.18
CA SER A 228 8.57 -5.16 2.52
C SER A 228 7.64 -5.09 1.30
N ILE A 229 8.15 -4.85 0.08
CA ILE A 229 7.32 -4.74 -1.14
C ILE A 229 6.50 -6.02 -1.38
N ALA A 230 7.07 -7.20 -1.15
CA ALA A 230 6.38 -8.48 -1.31
C ALA A 230 5.15 -8.55 -0.40
N SER A 231 5.37 -8.31 0.89
CA SER A 231 4.32 -8.26 1.89
C SER A 231 3.29 -7.18 1.55
N LEU A 232 3.71 -5.98 1.11
CA LEU A 232 2.83 -4.85 0.79
C LEU A 232 1.96 -5.16 -0.42
N SER A 233 2.50 -5.88 -1.40
CA SER A 233 1.76 -6.34 -2.56
C SER A 233 0.74 -7.41 -2.18
N LYS A 234 1.13 -8.36 -1.32
CA LYS A 234 0.22 -9.35 -0.72
C LYS A 234 -0.90 -8.69 0.03
N LEU A 235 -0.57 -7.64 0.77
CA LEU A 235 -1.54 -6.87 1.49
C LEU A 235 -2.52 -6.14 0.58
N GLN A 236 -2.02 -5.40 -0.40
CA GLN A 236 -2.85 -4.72 -1.40
C GLN A 236 -3.75 -5.72 -2.11
N SER A 237 -3.24 -6.91 -2.43
CA SER A 237 -4.02 -7.98 -3.06
C SER A 237 -5.20 -8.43 -2.18
N LEU A 238 -4.97 -8.65 -0.87
CA LEU A 238 -6.00 -9.05 0.09
C LEU A 238 -7.04 -7.94 0.31
N VAL A 239 -6.59 -6.69 0.36
CA VAL A 239 -7.45 -5.51 0.54
C VAL A 239 -8.35 -5.34 -0.68
N LEU A 240 -7.80 -5.41 -1.89
CA LEU A 240 -8.60 -5.32 -3.11
C LEU A 240 -9.62 -6.45 -3.18
N THR A 241 -9.21 -7.70 -2.89
CA THR A 241 -10.14 -8.84 -2.83
C THR A 241 -11.27 -8.58 -1.83
N LEU A 242 -10.95 -8.18 -0.59
CA LEU A 242 -11.97 -7.96 0.43
C LEU A 242 -12.92 -6.79 0.10
N ILE A 243 -12.41 -5.67 -0.44
CA ILE A 243 -13.29 -4.55 -0.82
C ILE A 243 -14.16 -4.94 -2.01
N LEU A 244 -13.63 -5.68 -3.00
CA LEU A 244 -14.42 -6.21 -4.13
C LEU A 244 -15.52 -7.16 -3.68
N GLU A 245 -15.27 -7.99 -2.67
CA GLU A 245 -16.25 -8.93 -2.12
C GLU A 245 -17.30 -8.25 -1.22
N SER A 246 -16.87 -7.32 -0.36
CA SER A 246 -17.75 -6.67 0.63
C SER A 246 -18.51 -5.46 0.11
N ARG A 247 -17.91 -4.69 -0.80
CA ARG A 247 -18.43 -3.43 -1.36
C ARG A 247 -18.13 -3.36 -2.86
N SER A 248 -18.65 -4.29 -3.64
CA SER A 248 -18.33 -4.48 -5.06
C SER A 248 -18.29 -3.20 -5.90
N MET A 249 -19.27 -2.29 -5.77
CA MET A 249 -19.29 -1.02 -6.50
C MET A 249 -18.09 -0.11 -6.19
N ASP A 250 -17.79 0.08 -4.90
CA ASP A 250 -16.66 0.90 -4.47
C ASP A 250 -15.34 0.18 -4.73
N GLY A 251 -15.31 -1.14 -4.51
CA GLY A 251 -14.13 -1.98 -4.72
C GLY A 251 -13.66 -1.98 -6.16
N VAL A 252 -14.58 -1.98 -7.12
CA VAL A 252 -14.24 -1.92 -8.54
C VAL A 252 -13.57 -0.59 -8.89
N SER A 253 -14.09 0.54 -8.40
CA SER A 253 -13.47 1.85 -8.68
C SER A 253 -12.10 1.99 -8.01
N VAL A 254 -11.95 1.51 -6.77
CA VAL A 254 -10.68 1.47 -6.04
C VAL A 254 -9.66 0.56 -6.73
N ALA A 255 -10.09 -0.63 -7.20
CA ALA A 255 -9.25 -1.53 -7.97
C ALA A 255 -8.81 -0.91 -9.29
N ALA A 256 -9.73 -0.27 -10.02
CA ALA A 256 -9.42 0.39 -11.30
C ALA A 256 -8.41 1.53 -11.11
N SER A 257 -8.59 2.38 -10.10
CA SER A 257 -7.61 3.41 -9.77
C SER A 257 -6.25 2.80 -9.41
N SER A 258 -6.23 1.79 -8.54
CA SER A 258 -4.99 1.14 -8.11
C SER A 258 -4.22 0.50 -9.27
N LEU A 259 -4.92 -0.19 -10.18
CA LEU A 259 -4.31 -0.81 -11.35
C LEU A 259 -3.87 0.23 -12.38
N SER A 260 -4.59 1.34 -12.53
CA SER A 260 -4.19 2.47 -13.38
C SER A 260 -2.90 3.13 -12.87
N ASP A 261 -2.77 3.29 -11.55
CA ASP A 261 -1.56 3.84 -10.93
C ASP A 261 -0.36 2.90 -11.14
N LEU A 262 -0.55 1.58 -10.93
CA LEU A 262 0.48 0.58 -11.23
C LEU A 262 0.86 0.57 -12.71
N ARG A 263 -0.11 0.71 -13.63
CA ARG A 263 0.15 0.84 -15.07
C ARG A 263 1.01 2.06 -15.37
N TRP A 264 0.71 3.20 -14.75
CA TRP A 264 1.49 4.42 -14.92
C TRP A 264 2.94 4.23 -14.44
N VAL A 265 3.14 3.56 -13.29
CA VAL A 265 4.48 3.19 -12.78
C VAL A 265 5.22 2.33 -13.79
N CYS A 266 4.58 1.28 -14.33
CA CYS A 266 5.19 0.39 -15.33
C CYS A 266 5.60 1.14 -16.59
N ALA A 267 4.73 2.01 -17.12
CA ALA A 267 5.03 2.84 -18.30
C ALA A 267 6.23 3.78 -18.07
N ARG A 268 6.36 4.33 -16.86
CA ARG A 268 7.48 5.21 -16.49
C ARG A 268 8.79 4.44 -16.36
N VAL A 269 8.74 3.25 -15.78
CA VAL A 269 9.88 2.32 -15.67
C VAL A 269 10.39 1.91 -17.06
N GLU A 270 9.48 1.60 -17.99
CA GLU A 270 9.81 1.30 -19.38
C GLU A 270 10.55 2.46 -20.07
N GLY A 271 10.24 3.72 -19.75
CA GLY A 271 10.92 4.88 -20.35
C GLY A 271 12.32 5.16 -19.81
N ASN A 272 12.51 5.00 -18.49
CA ASN A 272 13.69 5.51 -17.77
C ASN A 272 14.66 4.42 -17.32
N MET A 273 14.16 3.31 -16.74
CA MET A 273 15.01 2.32 -16.07
C MET A 273 15.69 1.34 -17.02
N TRP A 274 15.11 1.06 -18.19
CA TRP A 274 15.73 0.13 -19.14
C TRP A 274 17.12 0.60 -19.60
N LYS A 275 17.29 1.91 -19.79
CA LYS A 275 18.59 2.52 -20.16
C LYS A 275 19.64 2.31 -19.08
N MET A 276 19.24 2.40 -17.81
CA MET A 276 20.16 2.15 -16.70
C MET A 276 20.53 0.68 -16.58
N VAL A 277 19.59 -0.24 -16.83
CA VAL A 277 19.85 -1.69 -16.78
C VAL A 277 20.67 -2.17 -17.99
N SER A 278 20.51 -1.54 -19.16
CA SER A 278 21.37 -1.83 -20.32
C SER A 278 22.80 -1.33 -20.11
N ASP A 279 22.97 -0.20 -19.44
CA ASP A 279 24.27 0.48 -19.30
C ASP A 279 25.03 0.04 -18.05
N SER A 280 24.33 -0.46 -17.02
CA SER A 280 24.92 -0.95 -15.78
C SER A 280 24.44 -2.38 -15.51
N SER A 281 25.37 -3.31 -15.33
CA SER A 281 25.13 -4.69 -14.87
C SER A 281 24.68 -4.73 -13.39
N SER A 282 23.85 -3.78 -12.98
CA SER A 282 23.39 -3.62 -11.60
C SER A 282 22.37 -4.70 -11.25
N THR A 283 22.83 -5.70 -10.49
CA THR A 283 21.99 -6.75 -9.91
C THR A 283 20.85 -6.17 -9.07
N GLU A 284 21.07 -5.02 -8.42
CA GLU A 284 20.06 -4.33 -7.61
C GLU A 284 18.92 -3.77 -8.47
N ALA A 285 19.22 -3.11 -9.59
CA ALA A 285 18.20 -2.58 -10.50
C ALA A 285 17.34 -3.71 -11.09
N TRP A 286 17.97 -4.85 -11.38
CA TRP A 286 17.27 -6.04 -11.85
C TRP A 286 16.33 -6.62 -10.78
N GLN A 287 16.76 -6.69 -9.52
CA GLN A 287 15.89 -7.13 -8.42
C GLN A 287 14.68 -6.20 -8.24
N VAL A 288 14.85 -4.89 -8.41
CA VAL A 288 13.74 -3.92 -8.39
C VAL A 288 12.71 -4.22 -9.48
N LEU A 289 13.17 -4.45 -10.71
CA LEU A 289 12.29 -4.79 -11.83
C LEU A 289 11.54 -6.09 -11.61
N LYS A 290 12.21 -7.14 -11.12
CA LYS A 290 11.54 -8.40 -10.81
C LYS A 290 10.48 -8.19 -9.74
N THR A 291 10.82 -7.50 -8.66
CA THR A 291 9.90 -7.24 -7.55
C THR A 291 8.68 -6.47 -8.02
N LEU A 292 8.86 -5.46 -8.89
CA LEU A 292 7.74 -4.75 -9.51
C LEU A 292 6.86 -5.70 -10.33
N LEU A 293 7.45 -6.55 -11.18
CA LEU A 293 6.70 -7.54 -11.96
C LEU A 293 5.87 -8.48 -11.06
N PHE A 294 6.49 -9.08 -10.05
CA PHE A 294 5.81 -9.99 -9.13
C PHE A 294 4.69 -9.28 -8.35
N SER A 295 4.91 -8.02 -7.96
CA SER A 295 3.91 -7.18 -7.28
C SER A 295 2.71 -6.91 -8.18
N CYS A 296 2.95 -6.47 -9.41
CA CYS A 296 1.90 -6.23 -10.41
C CYS A 296 1.09 -7.50 -10.66
N VAL A 297 1.74 -8.64 -10.89
CA VAL A 297 1.06 -9.92 -11.13
C VAL A 297 0.20 -10.31 -9.93
N MET A 298 0.71 -10.21 -8.70
CA MET A 298 -0.06 -10.60 -7.52
C MET A 298 -1.29 -9.70 -7.30
N ILE A 299 -1.12 -8.38 -7.42
CA ILE A 299 -2.19 -7.41 -7.20
C ILE A 299 -3.27 -7.55 -8.28
N THR A 300 -2.87 -7.66 -9.55
CA THR A 300 -3.80 -7.81 -10.68
C THR A 300 -4.51 -9.16 -10.66
N GLU A 301 -3.82 -10.26 -10.33
CA GLU A 301 -4.43 -11.59 -10.19
C GLU A 301 -5.54 -11.58 -9.14
N ALA A 302 -5.30 -10.94 -7.99
CA ALA A 302 -6.27 -10.83 -6.92
C ALA A 302 -7.48 -9.97 -7.31
N ALA A 303 -7.25 -8.82 -7.94
CA ALA A 303 -8.32 -7.94 -8.40
C ALA A 303 -9.18 -8.61 -9.48
N LEU A 304 -8.56 -9.20 -10.51
CA LEU A 304 -9.26 -9.89 -11.59
C LEU A 304 -10.04 -11.10 -11.06
N SER A 305 -9.40 -11.95 -10.25
CA SER A 305 -10.06 -13.13 -9.67
C SER A 305 -11.28 -12.76 -8.82
N ALA A 306 -11.17 -11.71 -7.97
CA ALA A 306 -12.29 -11.27 -7.14
C ALA A 306 -13.42 -10.65 -7.99
N SER A 307 -13.07 -9.90 -9.04
CA SER A 307 -14.05 -9.28 -9.94
C SER A 307 -14.92 -10.27 -10.71
N LEU A 308 -14.43 -11.49 -10.96
CA LEU A 308 -15.21 -12.55 -11.60
C LEU A 308 -16.46 -12.95 -10.81
N TYR A 309 -16.42 -12.79 -9.48
CA TYR A 309 -17.53 -13.18 -8.60
C TYR A 309 -18.57 -12.07 -8.44
N ILE A 310 -18.34 -10.89 -9.01
CA ILE A 310 -19.28 -9.77 -8.94
C ILE A 310 -20.39 -9.99 -9.99
N PRO A 311 -21.68 -10.01 -9.58
CA PRO A 311 -22.77 -10.24 -10.52
C PRO A 311 -22.81 -9.17 -11.63
N PRO A 312 -23.06 -9.55 -12.90
CA PRO A 312 -23.12 -8.62 -14.04
C PRO A 312 -24.09 -7.44 -13.83
N ASN A 313 -25.19 -7.67 -13.13
CA ASN A 313 -26.20 -6.66 -12.82
C ASN A 313 -25.66 -5.50 -11.97
N THR A 314 -24.57 -5.72 -11.24
CA THR A 314 -23.87 -4.70 -10.45
C THR A 314 -23.29 -3.61 -11.36
N TYR A 315 -22.88 -3.98 -12.57
CA TYR A 315 -22.27 -3.06 -13.54
C TYR A 315 -23.29 -2.38 -14.47
N ALA A 316 -24.53 -2.87 -14.50
CA ALA A 316 -25.55 -2.44 -15.46
C ALA A 316 -26.16 -1.06 -15.14
N SER A 317 -26.08 -0.62 -13.89
CA SER A 317 -26.67 0.64 -13.40
C SER A 317 -25.79 1.88 -13.59
N SER A 318 -24.61 1.71 -14.20
CA SER A 318 -23.59 2.74 -14.29
C SER A 318 -22.90 2.68 -15.66
N ASP A 319 -22.30 3.79 -16.11
CA ASP A 319 -21.35 3.81 -17.25
C ASP A 319 -20.11 2.90 -17.02
N LEU A 320 -20.09 2.14 -15.91
CA LEU A 320 -19.10 1.15 -15.48
C LEU A 320 -19.32 -0.26 -16.07
N GLY A 321 -20.23 -0.44 -17.04
CA GLY A 321 -20.47 -1.72 -17.74
C GLY A 321 -19.21 -2.38 -18.36
N SER A 322 -18.13 -1.62 -18.54
CA SER A 322 -16.83 -2.07 -19.06
C SER A 322 -15.76 -2.30 -17.99
N MET A 323 -16.08 -2.28 -16.70
CA MET A 323 -15.05 -2.26 -15.65
C MET A 323 -14.20 -3.53 -15.53
N PRO A 324 -14.74 -4.77 -15.54
CA PRO A 324 -13.89 -5.96 -15.56
C PRO A 324 -12.95 -5.97 -16.78
N ALA A 325 -13.44 -5.52 -17.93
CA ALA A 325 -12.63 -5.34 -19.14
C ALA A 325 -11.54 -4.25 -18.94
N THR A 326 -11.84 -3.18 -18.22
CA THR A 326 -10.87 -2.12 -17.90
C THR A 326 -9.76 -2.64 -16.99
N LEU A 327 -10.10 -3.42 -15.96
CA LEU A 327 -9.11 -4.07 -15.09
C LEU A 327 -8.22 -5.04 -15.89
N ALA A 328 -8.84 -5.83 -16.79
CA ALA A 328 -8.12 -6.75 -17.66
C ALA A 328 -7.18 -6.01 -18.63
N LEU A 329 -7.63 -4.91 -19.24
CA LEU A 329 -6.79 -4.07 -20.11
C LEU A 329 -5.61 -3.47 -19.36
N CYS A 330 -5.85 -2.87 -18.19
CA CYS A 330 -4.76 -2.35 -17.37
C CYS A 330 -3.73 -3.44 -17.03
N THR A 331 -4.20 -4.67 -16.78
CA THR A 331 -3.34 -5.83 -16.54
C THR A 331 -2.48 -6.16 -17.75
N LEU A 332 -3.07 -6.25 -18.94
CA LEU A 332 -2.33 -6.53 -20.18
C LEU A 332 -1.35 -5.41 -20.53
N GLU A 333 -1.74 -4.15 -20.36
CA GLU A 333 -0.86 -2.99 -20.59
C GLU A 333 0.31 -2.95 -19.60
N MET A 334 0.09 -3.31 -18.32
CA MET A 334 1.18 -3.45 -17.34
C MET A 334 2.19 -4.52 -17.77
N LEU A 335 1.71 -5.68 -18.19
CA LEU A 335 2.56 -6.77 -18.68
C LEU A 335 3.28 -6.39 -19.98
N ASP A 336 2.65 -5.60 -20.85
CA ASP A 336 3.25 -5.04 -22.06
C ASP A 336 4.42 -4.10 -21.72
N HIS A 337 4.21 -3.16 -20.79
CA HIS A 337 5.26 -2.25 -20.30
C HIS A 337 6.42 -2.98 -19.62
N LEU A 338 6.15 -4.12 -18.96
CA LEU A 338 7.16 -4.96 -18.30
C LEU A 338 7.66 -6.12 -19.18
N SER A 339 7.31 -6.14 -20.47
CA SER A 339 7.63 -7.21 -21.42
C SER A 339 9.12 -7.58 -21.45
N PHE A 340 10.00 -6.57 -21.36
CA PHE A 340 11.46 -6.76 -21.32
C PHE A 340 11.93 -7.53 -20.08
N VAL A 341 11.22 -7.39 -18.95
CA VAL A 341 11.46 -8.16 -17.73
C VAL A 341 10.89 -9.56 -17.88
N VAL A 342 9.65 -9.65 -18.36
CA VAL A 342 8.91 -10.91 -18.57
C VAL A 342 9.66 -11.87 -19.49
N HIS A 343 10.34 -11.36 -20.52
CA HIS A 343 11.13 -12.18 -21.45
C HIS A 343 12.24 -12.99 -20.75
N GLN A 344 12.84 -12.46 -19.67
CA GLN A 344 13.88 -13.16 -18.92
C GLN A 344 13.33 -14.38 -18.13
N PHE A 345 12.00 -14.46 -17.97
CA PHE A 345 11.31 -15.60 -17.36
C PHE A 345 10.72 -16.56 -18.39
N GLY A 346 11.16 -16.47 -19.66
CA GLY A 346 10.65 -17.31 -20.76
C GLY A 346 9.29 -16.87 -21.31
N GLY A 347 8.74 -15.75 -20.84
CA GLY A 347 7.45 -15.23 -21.30
C GLY A 347 6.24 -16.09 -20.91
N VAL A 348 5.07 -15.71 -21.42
CA VAL A 348 3.77 -16.34 -21.09
C VAL A 348 3.55 -17.69 -21.80
N THR A 349 4.33 -17.99 -22.84
CA THR A 349 4.22 -19.19 -23.67
C THR A 349 5.25 -20.28 -23.35
N SER A 350 6.24 -20.01 -22.48
CA SER A 350 7.20 -21.06 -22.11
C SER A 350 6.50 -22.21 -21.37
N MET A 351 6.44 -23.36 -22.05
CA MET A 351 6.06 -24.63 -21.45
C MET A 351 7.35 -25.21 -20.89
N GLY A 352 7.61 -24.90 -19.62
CA GLY A 352 8.86 -25.20 -18.90
C GLY A 352 9.52 -26.50 -19.34
N THR A 353 10.63 -26.38 -20.05
CA THR A 353 11.54 -27.49 -20.24
C THR A 353 12.37 -27.62 -18.96
N PRO A 354 12.46 -28.81 -18.34
CA PRO A 354 13.33 -29.00 -17.19
C PRO A 354 14.76 -28.62 -17.59
N SER A 355 15.43 -27.82 -16.76
CA SER A 355 16.85 -27.52 -16.97
C SER A 355 17.66 -28.82 -16.82
N GLU A 356 18.78 -28.95 -17.56
CA GLU A 356 19.66 -30.14 -17.50
C GLU A 356 20.18 -30.44 -16.08
N ASP A 357 20.11 -29.48 -15.16
CA ASP A 357 20.52 -29.60 -13.77
C ASP A 357 19.41 -30.04 -12.80
N GLY A 358 18.22 -30.41 -13.29
CA GLY A 358 17.10 -30.86 -12.46
C GLY A 358 16.47 -29.78 -11.57
N SER A 359 16.97 -28.53 -11.64
CA SER A 359 16.26 -27.37 -11.11
C SER A 359 15.07 -27.10 -12.04
N ALA A 360 13.86 -27.07 -11.50
CA ALA A 360 12.69 -26.69 -12.28
C ALA A 360 12.92 -25.27 -12.81
N GLY A 361 13.25 -25.13 -14.09
CA GLY A 361 13.28 -23.83 -14.77
C GLY A 361 11.90 -23.22 -14.64
N GLY A 362 11.75 -22.36 -13.63
CA GLY A 362 10.48 -21.96 -13.08
C GLY A 362 9.69 -21.13 -14.07
N VAL A 363 8.79 -21.77 -14.82
CA VAL A 363 7.70 -21.05 -15.50
C VAL A 363 6.96 -20.26 -14.44
N PHE A 364 6.88 -18.95 -14.59
CA PHE A 364 6.13 -18.09 -13.70
C PHE A 364 4.61 -18.32 -13.93
N LYS A 365 4.08 -19.38 -13.30
CA LYS A 365 2.72 -19.92 -13.54
C LYS A 365 1.64 -18.89 -13.21
N GLU A 366 1.87 -18.09 -12.18
CA GLU A 366 0.96 -17.05 -11.70
C GLU A 366 0.78 -15.97 -12.78
N MET A 367 1.87 -15.46 -13.36
CA MET A 367 1.79 -14.49 -14.46
C MET A 367 1.01 -15.04 -15.66
N ARG A 368 1.26 -16.30 -16.02
CA ARG A 368 0.53 -16.95 -17.11
C ARG A 368 -0.97 -17.06 -16.81
N ARG A 369 -1.31 -17.47 -15.58
CA ARG A 369 -2.69 -17.53 -15.10
C ARG A 369 -3.35 -16.15 -15.18
N THR A 370 -2.68 -15.11 -14.66
CA THR A 370 -3.17 -13.72 -14.67
C THR A 370 -3.38 -13.20 -16.09
N PHE A 371 -2.43 -13.49 -16.98
CA PHE A 371 -2.50 -13.10 -18.39
C PHE A 371 -3.72 -13.72 -19.09
N TYR A 372 -3.88 -15.05 -19.00
CA TYR A 372 -5.03 -15.73 -19.63
C TYR A 372 -6.35 -15.36 -18.97
N LEU A 373 -6.38 -15.15 -17.65
CA LEU A 373 -7.56 -14.65 -16.95
C LEU A 373 -7.99 -13.28 -17.48
N ALA A 374 -7.05 -12.37 -17.74
CA ALA A 374 -7.34 -11.07 -18.34
C ALA A 374 -7.91 -11.22 -19.76
N LEU A 375 -7.32 -12.11 -20.57
CA LEU A 375 -7.82 -12.40 -21.93
C LEU A 375 -9.23 -13.02 -21.90
N ASP A 376 -9.49 -13.97 -21.01
CA ASP A 376 -10.80 -14.61 -20.87
C ASP A 376 -11.87 -13.58 -20.49
N ILE A 377 -11.57 -12.66 -19.57
CA ILE A 377 -12.46 -11.57 -19.19
C ILE A 377 -12.77 -10.68 -20.41
N LEU A 378 -11.75 -10.30 -21.19
CA LEU A 378 -11.94 -9.50 -22.39
C LEU A 378 -12.75 -10.21 -23.48
N ALA A 379 -12.48 -11.50 -23.70
CA ALA A 379 -13.20 -12.32 -24.67
C ALA A 379 -14.67 -12.55 -24.29
N SER A 380 -14.98 -12.52 -22.99
CA SER A 380 -16.35 -12.67 -22.49
C SER A 380 -17.21 -11.40 -22.61
N GLY A 381 -16.58 -10.23 -22.80
CA GLY A 381 -17.27 -8.93 -22.86
C GLY A 381 -17.86 -8.61 -24.23
N ALA A 382 -19.01 -7.93 -24.26
CA ALA A 382 -19.66 -7.47 -25.49
C ALA A 382 -19.19 -6.06 -25.87
N SER A 383 -17.96 -5.85 -26.38
CA SER A 383 -17.52 -4.59 -27.03
C SER A 383 -16.11 -4.65 -27.67
N ASP A 384 -15.76 -3.59 -28.42
CA ASP A 384 -14.48 -3.23 -29.12
C ASP A 384 -13.13 -3.19 -28.33
N PRO A 385 -13.06 -3.11 -26.98
CA PRO A 385 -11.77 -2.89 -26.30
C PRO A 385 -10.64 -3.90 -26.59
N PRO A 386 -10.90 -5.20 -26.83
CA PRO A 386 -9.85 -6.14 -27.21
C PRO A 386 -9.20 -5.77 -28.56
N GLU A 387 -10.02 -5.37 -29.54
CA GLU A 387 -9.52 -4.98 -30.87
C GLU A 387 -8.68 -3.70 -30.80
N ALA A 388 -9.09 -2.73 -29.97
CA ALA A 388 -8.33 -1.51 -29.75
C ALA A 388 -6.97 -1.79 -29.09
N PHE A 389 -6.92 -2.69 -28.10
CA PHE A 389 -5.68 -3.13 -27.48
C PHE A 389 -4.74 -3.80 -28.47
N VAL A 390 -5.25 -4.79 -29.23
CA VAL A 390 -4.46 -5.49 -30.27
C VAL A 390 -3.96 -4.50 -31.33
N LYS A 391 -4.79 -3.56 -31.76
CA LYS A 391 -4.41 -2.52 -32.72
C LYS A 391 -3.30 -1.61 -32.18
N ASN A 392 -3.38 -1.21 -30.91
CA ASN A 392 -2.35 -0.40 -30.25
C ASN A 392 -1.03 -1.17 -30.12
N LEU A 393 -1.11 -2.45 -29.77
CA LEU A 393 0.05 -3.34 -29.63
C LEU A 393 0.73 -3.56 -30.98
N CYS A 394 -0.04 -3.87 -32.04
CA CYS A 394 0.45 -3.94 -33.41
C CYS A 394 1.05 -2.60 -33.89
N GLY A 395 0.44 -1.47 -33.54
CA GLY A 395 0.97 -0.14 -33.85
C GLY A 395 2.35 0.12 -33.23
N ARG A 396 2.56 -0.28 -31.97
CA ARG A 396 3.86 -0.17 -31.29
C ARG A 396 4.94 -1.04 -31.93
N VAL A 397 4.60 -2.25 -32.35
CA VAL A 397 5.52 -3.15 -33.09
C VAL A 397 5.98 -2.52 -34.39
N LEU A 398 5.06 -1.91 -35.14
CA LEU A 398 5.37 -1.30 -36.44
C LEU A 398 6.22 -0.03 -36.31
N VAL A 399 6.05 0.74 -35.23
CA VAL A 399 6.83 1.97 -34.96
C VAL A 399 8.20 1.66 -34.35
N GLY A 400 8.34 0.54 -33.62
CA GLY A 400 9.58 0.11 -32.96
C GLY A 400 10.72 -0.38 -33.88
N SER A 401 10.53 -0.35 -35.21
CA SER A 401 11.48 -0.82 -36.22
C SER A 401 12.84 -0.09 -36.29
N SER A 402 13.08 0.89 -35.43
CA SER A 402 14.26 1.76 -35.53
C SER A 402 15.32 1.56 -34.43
N GLY A 403 15.16 0.67 -33.44
CA GLY A 403 16.21 0.60 -32.40
C GLY A 403 16.22 -0.44 -31.27
N SER A 404 15.27 -1.38 -31.14
CA SER A 404 15.39 -2.42 -30.10
C SER A 404 14.72 -3.73 -30.49
N THR A 405 15.53 -4.78 -30.72
CA THR A 405 15.10 -6.11 -31.17
C THR A 405 14.47 -6.96 -30.05
N ALA A 406 14.73 -6.65 -28.78
CA ALA A 406 14.20 -7.40 -27.64
C ALA A 406 12.72 -7.10 -27.35
N GLY A 407 12.29 -5.85 -27.50
CA GLY A 407 10.87 -5.46 -27.35
C GLY A 407 9.98 -6.02 -28.46
N MET A 408 10.50 -6.10 -29.69
CA MET A 408 9.79 -6.70 -30.82
C MET A 408 9.41 -8.16 -30.59
N HIS A 409 10.31 -8.95 -29.98
CA HIS A 409 10.12 -10.40 -29.84
C HIS A 409 9.00 -10.78 -28.86
N PHE A 410 8.74 -9.95 -27.83
CA PHE A 410 7.66 -10.18 -26.88
C PHE A 410 6.31 -9.63 -27.36
N HIS A 411 6.27 -8.46 -28.00
CA HIS A 411 5.03 -8.02 -28.64
C HIS A 411 4.58 -9.03 -29.72
N LEU A 412 5.51 -9.61 -30.49
CA LEU A 412 5.20 -10.74 -31.38
C LEU A 412 4.71 -12.00 -30.64
N CYS A 413 5.19 -12.25 -29.42
CA CYS A 413 4.76 -13.37 -28.59
C CYS A 413 3.37 -13.15 -27.97
N LEU A 414 3.02 -11.90 -27.64
CA LEU A 414 1.67 -11.47 -27.25
C LEU A 414 0.69 -11.53 -28.43
N ILE A 415 1.14 -11.25 -29.66
CA ILE A 415 0.33 -11.32 -30.90
C ILE A 415 0.14 -12.75 -31.41
N SER A 416 1.05 -13.67 -31.07
CA SER A 416 0.99 -15.07 -31.54
C SER A 416 0.03 -15.95 -30.72
N VAL A 417 -0.57 -15.41 -29.67
CA VAL A 417 -1.69 -15.97 -28.90
C VAL A 417 -2.96 -15.31 -29.39
#